data_AF-A0A534SAM2-F1
#
_entry.id   AF-A0A534SAM2-F1
#
_cell.length_a   1.000
_cell.length_b   1.000
_cell.length_c   1.000
_cell.angle_alpha   90.00
_cell.angle_beta   90.00
_cell.angle_gamma   90.00
#
_symmetry.space_group_name_H-M   'P 1'
#
loop_
_entity.id
_entity.type
_entity.pdbx_description
1 polymer ?
#
loop_
_entity_poly.entity_id
_entity_poly.type
_entity_poly.pdbx_seq_one_letter_code
_entity_poly.pdbx_strand_id
1 'polypeptide(L)'
;MKNFSHKTITVLVAIFVLVSLTDQLHAQLMRTDTQIRYYQQMLKRSPRNTTVLLGLGDALIRKARESGDPSYFNRAEEALQKALEIAPQNAGALRHPAYVF
;
A
#
# COMPACT_ATOMS: atom_id res chain seq x y z
N MET A 1 8.53 22.80 44.06
CA MET A 1 7.57 21.87 43.42
C MET A 1 6.80 22.59 42.30
N LYS A 2 7.26 22.57 41.05
CA LYS A 2 6.49 23.16 39.92
C LYS A 2 6.68 22.50 38.54
N ASN A 3 7.58 21.51 38.42
CA ASN A 3 7.91 20.89 37.13
C ASN A 3 7.06 19.65 36.76
N PHE A 4 6.13 19.24 37.62
CA PHE A 4 5.37 18.00 37.44
C PHE A 4 4.16 18.17 36.50
N SER A 5 3.52 19.36 36.48
CA SER A 5 2.29 19.60 35.71
C SER A 5 2.53 19.74 34.19
N HIS A 6 3.64 20.33 33.76
CA HIS A 6 3.94 20.40 32.31
C HIS A 6 4.35 19.05 31.74
N LYS A 7 5.19 18.28 32.47
CA LYS A 7 5.68 16.97 32.00
C LYS A 7 4.54 15.96 31.84
N THR A 8 3.55 15.94 32.73
CA THR A 8 2.38 15.04 32.61
C THR A 8 1.48 15.40 31.44
N ILE A 9 1.25 16.70 31.18
CA ILE A 9 0.48 17.16 30.02
C ILE A 9 1.19 16.78 28.72
N THR A 10 2.52 16.96 28.63
CA THR A 10 3.31 16.56 27.45
C THR A 10 3.26 15.04 27.21
N VAL A 11 3.33 14.23 28.27
CA VAL A 11 3.21 12.76 28.16
C VAL A 11 1.82 12.35 27.66
N LEU A 12 0.74 12.97 28.17
CA LEU A 12 -0.62 12.67 27.72
C LEU A 12 -0.86 13.07 26.26
N VAL A 13 -0.33 14.21 25.82
CA VAL A 13 -0.39 14.63 24.41
C VAL A 13 0.41 13.66 23.53
N ALA A 14 1.59 13.24 23.95
CA ALA A 14 2.40 12.27 23.21
C ALA A 14 1.69 10.91 23.06
N ILE A 15 1.02 10.42 24.11
CA ILE A 15 0.23 9.19 24.07
C ILE A 15 -0.97 9.36 23.12
N PHE A 16 -1.69 10.48 23.18
CA PHE A 16 -2.82 10.74 22.28
C PHE A 16 -2.40 10.81 20.80
N VAL A 17 -1.26 11.44 20.52
CA VAL A 17 -0.66 11.46 19.17
C VAL A 17 -0.26 10.06 18.72
N LEU A 18 0.38 9.27 19.57
CA LEU A 18 0.74 7.88 19.28
C LEU A 18 -0.48 7.01 18.96
N VAL A 19 -1.56 7.12 19.76
CA VAL A 19 -2.81 6.37 19.53
C VAL A 19 -3.48 6.80 18.20
N SER A 20 -3.53 8.11 17.92
CA SER A 20 -4.11 8.61 16.67
C SER A 20 -3.34 8.14 15.44
N LEU A 21 -2.01 8.08 15.51
CA LEU A 21 -1.16 7.56 14.44
C LEU A 21 -1.39 6.06 14.21
N THR A 22 -1.60 5.28 15.27
CA THR A 22 -1.90 3.85 15.14
C THR A 22 -3.26 3.62 14.48
N ASP A 23 -4.30 4.37 14.84
CA ASP A 23 -5.63 4.21 14.24
C ASP A 23 -5.62 4.56 12.75
N GLN A 24 -4.90 5.63 12.37
CA GLN A 24 -4.75 6.03 10.97
C GLN A 24 -4.03 4.96 10.14
N LEU A 25 -2.97 4.36 10.68
CA LEU A 25 -2.23 3.30 10.00
C LEU A 25 -3.11 2.07 9.76
N HIS A 26 -3.87 1.64 10.77
CA HIS A 26 -4.79 0.51 10.65
C HIS A 26 -5.88 0.78 9.61
N ALA A 27 -6.47 1.99 9.60
CA ALA A 27 -7.46 2.37 8.62
C ALA A 27 -6.88 2.39 7.19
N GLN A 28 -5.64 2.84 7.02
CA GLN A 28 -4.94 2.83 5.73
C GLN A 28 -4.68 1.39 5.24
N LEU A 29 -4.14 0.52 6.11
CA LEU A 29 -3.92 -0.90 5.82
C LEU A 29 -5.21 -1.59 5.36
N MET A 30 -6.32 -1.38 6.08
CA MET A 30 -7.64 -1.95 5.73
C MET A 30 -8.16 -1.45 4.37
N ARG A 31 -7.90 -0.19 4.03
CA ARG A 31 -8.25 0.38 2.72
C ARG A 31 -7.41 -0.25 1.61
N THR A 32 -6.11 -0.42 1.83
CA THR A 32 -5.20 -1.05 0.87
C THR A 32 -5.57 -2.52 0.63
N ASP A 33 -5.88 -3.28 1.68
CA ASP A 33 -6.34 -4.68 1.57
C ASP A 33 -7.64 -4.79 0.77
N THR A 34 -8.55 -3.83 0.97
CA THR A 34 -9.81 -3.77 0.23
C THR A 34 -9.59 -3.46 -1.26
N GLN A 35 -8.67 -2.54 -1.59
CA GLN A 35 -8.29 -2.25 -2.97
C GLN A 35 -7.68 -3.47 -3.67
N ILE A 36 -6.76 -4.18 -3.00
CA ILE A 36 -6.15 -5.40 -3.54
C ILE A 36 -7.24 -6.43 -3.87
N ARG A 37 -8.17 -6.67 -2.94
CA ARG A 37 -9.26 -7.63 -3.12
C ARG A 37 -10.19 -7.24 -4.27
N TYR A 38 -10.48 -5.94 -4.41
CA TYR A 38 -11.29 -5.40 -5.50
C TYR A 38 -10.63 -5.68 -6.86
N TYR A 39 -9.35 -5.33 -7.03
CA TYR A 39 -8.64 -5.60 -8.29
C TYR A 39 -8.52 -7.09 -8.59
N GLN A 40 -8.22 -7.92 -7.58
CA GLN A 40 -8.20 -9.38 -7.75
C GLN A 40 -9.56 -9.92 -8.23
N GLN A 41 -10.67 -9.40 -7.70
CA GLN A 41 -12.01 -9.80 -8.13
C GLN A 41 -12.32 -9.35 -9.57
N MET A 42 -11.86 -8.16 -9.96
CA MET A 42 -11.98 -7.70 -11.36
C MET A 42 -11.18 -8.58 -12.32
N LEU A 43 -9.95 -8.99 -11.94
CA LEU A 43 -9.12 -9.86 -12.77
C LEU A 43 -9.69 -11.26 -12.93
N LYS A 44 -10.49 -11.77 -11.99
CA LYS A 44 -11.22 -13.02 -12.21
C LYS A 44 -12.19 -12.93 -13.40
N ARG A 45 -12.77 -11.75 -13.64
CA ARG A 45 -13.71 -11.51 -14.75
C ARG A 45 -12.99 -11.07 -16.03
N SER A 46 -11.89 -10.34 -15.90
CA SER A 46 -11.13 -9.82 -17.03
C SER A 46 -9.62 -9.96 -16.78
N PRO A 47 -9.06 -11.18 -16.93
CA PRO A 47 -7.68 -11.48 -16.54
C PRO A 47 -6.64 -10.67 -17.30
N ARG A 48 -6.97 -10.21 -18.51
CA ARG A 48 -6.08 -9.44 -19.39
C ARG A 48 -6.29 -7.93 -19.31
N ASN A 49 -7.03 -7.43 -18.32
CA ASN A 49 -7.25 -6.00 -18.16
C ASN A 49 -5.99 -5.33 -17.58
N THR A 50 -5.22 -4.68 -18.45
CA THR A 50 -3.94 -4.04 -18.11
C THR A 50 -4.10 -2.93 -17.07
N THR A 51 -5.15 -2.11 -17.16
CA THR A 51 -5.43 -1.06 -16.17
C THR A 51 -5.67 -1.64 -14.78
N VAL A 52 -6.36 -2.77 -14.68
CA VAL A 52 -6.62 -3.45 -13.41
C VAL A 52 -5.34 -4.12 -12.87
N LEU A 53 -4.52 -4.71 -13.74
CA LEU A 53 -3.21 -5.27 -13.35
C LEU A 53 -2.26 -4.18 -12.80
N LEU A 54 -2.25 -3.00 -13.43
CA LEU A 54 -1.53 -1.82 -12.93
C LEU A 54 -2.01 -1.39 -11.55
N GLY A 55 -3.33 -1.22 -11.40
CA GLY A 55 -3.93 -0.86 -10.12
C GLY A 55 -3.63 -1.87 -9.02
N LEU A 56 -3.61 -3.16 -9.36
CA LEU A 56 -3.20 -4.22 -8.43
C LEU A 56 -1.73 -4.07 -8.01
N GLY A 57 -0.81 -3.88 -8.97
CA GLY A 57 0.61 -3.66 -8.68
C GLY A 57 0.84 -2.46 -7.76
N ASP A 58 0.17 -1.35 -8.05
CA ASP A 58 0.20 -0.13 -7.24
C ASP A 58 -0.27 -0.36 -5.79
N ALA A 59 -1.39 -1.08 -5.62
CA ALA A 59 -1.94 -1.38 -4.30
C ALA A 59 -1.03 -2.33 -3.52
N LEU A 60 -0.39 -3.30 -4.19
CA LEU A 60 0.56 -4.23 -3.58
C LEU A 60 1.85 -3.50 -3.15
N ILE A 61 2.39 -2.58 -3.96
CA ILE A 61 3.54 -1.74 -3.56
C ILE A 61 3.22 -0.92 -2.31
N ARG A 62 2.02 -0.33 -2.25
CA ARG A 62 1.58 0.38 -1.04
C ARG A 62 1.53 -0.57 0.15
N LYS A 63 0.93 -1.76 -0.01
CA LYS A 63 0.85 -2.75 1.06
C LYS A 63 2.23 -3.15 1.58
N ALA A 64 3.20 -3.36 0.70
CA ALA A 64 4.58 -3.68 1.08
C ALA A 64 5.20 -2.59 1.98
N ARG A 65 4.96 -1.31 1.67
CA ARG A 65 5.45 -0.18 2.47
C ARG A 65 4.73 -0.06 3.81
N GLU A 66 3.42 -0.30 3.83
CA GLU A 66 2.61 -0.23 5.05
C GLU A 66 2.89 -1.39 6.01
N SER A 67 3.15 -2.60 5.49
CA SER A 67 3.38 -3.80 6.31
C SER A 67 4.86 -4.10 6.57
N GLY A 68 5.76 -3.60 5.73
CA GLY A 68 7.17 -4.00 5.71
C GLY A 68 7.40 -5.42 5.17
N ASP A 69 6.37 -6.08 4.63
CA ASP A 69 6.48 -7.44 4.07
C ASP A 69 6.89 -7.36 2.59
N PRO A 70 8.11 -7.81 2.24
CA PRO A 70 8.62 -7.71 0.87
C PRO A 70 7.92 -8.64 -0.11
N SER A 71 7.16 -9.66 0.33
CA SER A 71 6.42 -10.56 -0.56
C SER A 71 5.39 -9.81 -1.42
N TYR A 72 4.89 -8.68 -0.93
CA TYR A 72 3.99 -7.81 -1.69
C TYR A 72 4.69 -7.11 -2.86
N PHE A 73 5.99 -6.84 -2.79
CA PHE A 73 6.75 -6.34 -3.95
C PHE A 73 6.84 -7.39 -5.05
N ASN A 74 7.14 -8.65 -4.71
CA ASN A 74 7.19 -9.75 -5.68
C ASN A 74 5.84 -9.91 -6.40
N ARG A 75 4.74 -9.89 -5.65
CA ARG A 75 3.38 -9.97 -6.22
C ARG A 75 3.04 -8.76 -7.08
N ALA A 76 3.55 -7.57 -6.74
CA ALA A 76 3.36 -6.38 -7.54
C ALA A 76 4.11 -6.51 -8.88
N GLU A 77 5.36 -6.96 -8.85
CA GLU A 77 6.16 -7.23 -10.04
C GLU A 77 5.47 -8.22 -10.98
N GLU A 78 4.96 -9.33 -10.46
CA GLU A 78 4.19 -10.30 -11.26
C GLU A 78 2.98 -9.66 -11.96
N ALA A 79 2.24 -8.79 -11.27
CA ALA A 79 1.08 -8.11 -11.85
C ALA A 79 1.49 -7.13 -12.95
N LEU A 80 2.56 -6.38 -12.74
CA LEU A 80 3.09 -5.39 -13.68
C LEU A 80 3.71 -6.07 -14.90
N GLN A 81 4.44 -7.16 -14.70
CA GLN A 81 5.01 -7.97 -15.77
C GLN A 81 3.89 -8.53 -16.67
N LYS A 82 2.81 -9.06 -16.09
CA LYS A 82 1.63 -9.47 -16.86
C LYS A 82 1.02 -8.30 -17.64
N ALA A 83 0.99 -7.10 -17.06
CA ALA A 83 0.49 -5.92 -17.78
C ALA A 83 1.37 -5.56 -18.98
N LEU A 84 2.71 -5.66 -18.84
CA LEU A 84 3.68 -5.45 -19.91
C LEU A 84 3.58 -6.51 -21.01
N GLU A 85 3.40 -7.78 -20.64
CA GLU A 85 3.20 -8.87 -21.61
C GLU A 85 1.97 -8.64 -22.49
N ILE A 86 0.91 -8.05 -21.93
CA ILE A 86 -0.32 -7.76 -22.67
C ILE A 86 -0.19 -6.45 -23.48
N ALA A 87 0.40 -5.41 -22.90
CA ALA A 87 0.58 -4.11 -23.51
C ALA A 87 1.99 -3.56 -23.22
N PRO A 88 3.00 -3.93 -24.05
CA PRO A 88 4.40 -3.58 -23.81
C PRO A 88 4.69 -2.07 -23.80
N GLN A 89 3.83 -1.28 -24.45
CA GLN A 89 3.96 0.17 -24.55
C GLN A 89 3.23 0.91 -23.42
N ASN A 90 2.72 0.20 -22.41
CA ASN A 90 1.99 0.82 -21.31
C ASN A 90 2.97 1.49 -20.33
N ALA A 91 3.09 2.82 -20.43
CA ALA A 91 3.99 3.63 -19.61
C ALA A 91 3.76 3.46 -18.09
N GLY A 92 2.52 3.21 -17.65
CA GLY A 92 2.25 2.92 -16.25
C GLY A 92 2.98 1.66 -15.79
N ALA A 93 2.95 0.61 -16.62
CA ALA A 93 3.59 -0.67 -16.31
C ALA A 93 5.11 -0.59 -16.36
N LEU A 94 5.68 0.34 -17.13
CA LEU A 94 7.12 0.59 -17.19
C LEU A 94 7.63 1.43 -16.01
N ARG A 95 6.78 2.32 -15.46
CA ARG A 95 7.16 3.16 -14.32
C ARG A 95 7.45 2.34 -13.07
N HIS A 96 6.63 1.35 -12.76
CA HIS A 96 6.70 0.60 -11.51
C HIS A 96 7.85 -0.43 -11.37
N PRO A 97 8.26 -1.21 -12.39
CA PRO A 97 9.43 -2.08 -12.31
C PRO A 97 10.70 -1.29 -11.99
N ALA A 98 10.80 -0.02 -12.40
CA ALA A 98 11.92 0.84 -12.02
C ALA A 98 12.01 1.16 -10.51
N TYR A 99 10.96 0.90 -9.72
CA TYR A 99 10.93 1.10 -8.25
C TYR A 99 11.09 -0.19 -7.45
N VAL A 100 11.14 -1.36 -8.11
CA VAL A 100 11.21 -2.68 -7.45
C VAL A 100 12.65 -3.24 -7.41
N PHE A 101 13.61 -2.54 -8.01
CA PHE A 101 15.05 -2.83 -7.94
C PHE A 101 15.77 -1.94 -6.91
#